data_AF-A0A497KJ35-F1
#
_entry.id   AF-A0A497KJ35-F1
#
_cell.length_a   1.000
_cell.length_b   1.000
_cell.length_c   1.000
_cell.angle_alpha   90.00
_cell.angle_beta   90.00
_cell.angle_gamma   90.00
#
_symmetry.space_group_name_H-M   'P 1'
#
loop_
_entity.id
_entity.type
_entity.pdbx_description
1 polymer ?
#
loop_
_entity_poly.entity_id
_entity_poly.type
_entity_poly.pdbx_seq_one_letter_code
_entity_poly.pdbx_strand_id
1 'polypeptide(L)'
;MNRIGLITIVTSKLSEMKNFYREVLGFECIEELEGYVEFRNEGVRFAITTDDVMFDSTQHQSYRTEKKGQRLELAFPLSDPEAVGVA
;
A
#
# COMPACT_ATOMS: atom_id res chain seq x y z
N MET A 1 -21.24 -4.97 -13.50
CA MET A 1 -21.14 -4.56 -12.07
C MET A 1 -19.69 -4.19 -11.83
N ASN A 2 -19.42 -2.97 -11.40
CA ASN A 2 -18.04 -2.45 -11.29
C ASN A 2 -17.44 -2.87 -9.93
N ARG A 3 -16.23 -3.41 -9.91
CA ARG A 3 -15.50 -3.84 -8.70
C ARG A 3 -14.03 -3.45 -8.84
N ILE A 4 -13.43 -2.95 -7.77
CA ILE A 4 -11.98 -2.70 -7.70
C ILE A 4 -11.28 -4.05 -7.48
N GLY A 5 -10.35 -4.40 -8.39
CA GLY A 5 -9.58 -5.65 -8.29
C GLY A 5 -8.26 -5.51 -7.54
N LEU A 6 -7.66 -4.31 -7.55
CA LEU A 6 -6.35 -4.03 -6.98
C LEU A 6 -6.30 -2.56 -6.52
N ILE A 7 -5.70 -2.33 -5.36
CA ILE A 7 -5.23 -1.03 -4.90
C ILE A 7 -3.72 -1.15 -4.68
N THR A 8 -2.97 -0.25 -5.30
CA THR A 8 -1.51 -0.16 -5.13
C THR A 8 -1.12 1.22 -4.64
N ILE A 9 -0.40 1.31 -3.52
CA ILE A 9 0.17 2.56 -3.02
C ILE A 9 1.60 2.71 -3.54
N VAL A 10 1.90 3.87 -4.13
CA VAL A 10 3.24 4.20 -4.62
C VAL A 10 4.03 4.96 -3.55
N THR A 11 5.21 4.45 -3.21
CA THR A 11 6.08 4.97 -2.14
C THR A 11 7.57 4.82 -2.50
N SER A 12 8.39 5.83 -2.16
CA SER A 12 9.86 5.72 -2.22
C SER A 12 10.47 5.06 -0.98
N LYS A 13 9.64 4.74 0.02
CA LYS A 13 10.04 4.14 1.31
C LYS A 13 9.41 2.76 1.46
N LEU A 14 9.73 1.84 0.54
CA LEU A 14 9.08 0.54 0.44
C LEU A 14 9.26 -0.29 1.71
N SER A 15 10.49 -0.37 2.23
CA SER A 15 10.82 -1.15 3.43
C SER A 15 10.09 -0.64 4.67
N GLU A 16 10.03 0.68 4.84
CA GLU A 16 9.34 1.32 5.97
C GLU A 16 7.83 1.13 5.87
N MET A 17 7.25 1.32 4.68
CA MET A 17 5.82 1.09 4.46
C MET A 17 5.45 -0.39 4.63
N LYS A 18 6.30 -1.31 4.17
CA LYS A 18 6.12 -2.75 4.40
C LYS A 18 6.08 -3.07 5.90
N ASN A 19 7.06 -2.57 6.65
CA ASN A 19 7.13 -2.78 8.10
C ASN A 19 5.92 -2.16 8.81
N PHE A 20 5.45 -0.99 8.39
CA PHE A 20 4.25 -0.39 8.94
C PHE A 20 3.01 -1.28 8.73
N TYR A 21 2.74 -1.71 7.48
CA TYR A 21 1.58 -2.57 7.22
C TYR A 21 1.68 -3.93 7.91
N ARG A 22 2.87 -4.51 7.99
CA ARG A 22 3.08 -5.83 8.59
C ARG A 22 3.07 -5.80 10.11
N GLU A 23 3.88 -4.93 10.72
CA GLU A 23 4.15 -4.94 12.16
C GLU A 23 3.13 -4.12 12.96
N VAL A 24 2.67 -2.99 12.41
CA VAL A 24 1.72 -2.10 13.11
C VAL A 24 0.28 -2.51 12.78
N LEU A 25 -0.02 -2.70 11.49
CA LEU A 25 -1.38 -3.03 11.06
C LEU A 25 -1.65 -4.54 10.93
N GLY A 26 -0.64 -5.39 11.14
CA GLY A 26 -0.81 -6.84 11.21
C GLY A 26 -1.11 -7.53 9.87
N PHE A 27 -0.87 -6.87 8.73
CA PHE A 27 -1.07 -7.50 7.42
C PHE A 27 -0.05 -8.61 7.17
N GLU A 28 -0.52 -9.76 6.68
CA GLU A 28 0.35 -10.83 6.20
C GLU A 28 0.93 -10.46 4.83
N CYS A 29 2.26 -10.45 4.70
CA CYS A 29 2.93 -10.34 3.41
C CYS A 29 2.84 -11.68 2.68
N ILE A 30 2.21 -11.70 1.50
CA ILE A 30 2.03 -12.92 0.70
C ILE A 30 2.94 -12.98 -0.53
N GLU A 31 3.49 -11.84 -0.94
CA GLU A 31 4.48 -11.76 -2.02
C GLU A 31 5.40 -10.58 -1.78
N GLU A 32 6.70 -10.81 -1.94
CA GLU A 32 7.74 -9.77 -1.86
C GLU A 32 8.68 -9.94 -3.04
N LEU A 33 8.72 -8.94 -3.90
CA LEU A 33 9.60 -8.83 -5.06
C LEU A 33 10.41 -7.54 -4.96
N GLU A 34 11.42 -7.40 -5.80
CA GLU A 34 12.14 -6.14 -5.89
C GLU A 34 11.18 -5.00 -6.30
N GLY A 35 11.04 -4.00 -5.43
CA GLY A 35 10.18 -2.84 -5.68
C GLY A 35 8.67 -3.08 -5.53
N TYR A 36 8.23 -4.25 -5.06
CA TYR A 36 6.81 -4.61 -4.93
C TYR A 36 6.54 -5.51 -3.72
N VAL A 37 5.45 -5.24 -3.01
CA VAL A 37 4.96 -6.09 -1.91
C VAL A 37 3.44 -6.21 -2.01
N GLU A 38 2.92 -7.43 -1.86
CA GLU A 38 1.49 -7.71 -1.75
C GLU A 38 1.12 -8.27 -0.38
N PHE A 39 0.00 -7.79 0.15
CA PHE A 39 -0.54 -8.20 1.43
C PHE A 39 -1.80 -9.04 1.25
N ARG A 40 -2.01 -10.01 2.13
CA ARG A 40 -3.27 -10.74 2.19
C ARG A 40 -4.39 -9.75 2.52
N ASN A 41 -5.38 -9.66 1.63
CA ASN A 41 -6.58 -8.87 1.86
C ASN A 41 -7.77 -9.48 1.12
N GLU A 42 -8.94 -9.53 1.77
CA GLU A 42 -10.15 -10.08 1.17
C GLU A 42 -10.81 -9.07 0.23
N GLY A 43 -11.35 -9.55 -0.89
CA GLY A 43 -12.20 -8.73 -1.78
C GLY A 43 -11.44 -7.83 -2.76
N VAL A 44 -10.28 -7.30 -2.39
CA VAL A 44 -9.42 -6.47 -3.27
C VAL A 44 -7.95 -6.80 -3.00
N ARG A 45 -7.14 -6.95 -4.04
CA ARG A 45 -5.68 -7.10 -3.85
C ARG A 45 -5.13 -5.80 -3.29
N PHE A 46 -4.29 -5.90 -2.27
CA PHE A 46 -3.67 -4.74 -1.64
C PHE A 46 -2.15 -4.84 -1.74
N ALA A 47 -1.54 -3.87 -2.39
CA ALA A 47 -0.11 -3.87 -2.66
C ALA A 47 0.53 -2.50 -2.45
N ILE A 48 1.85 -2.49 -2.32
CA ILE A 48 2.68 -1.30 -2.36
C ILE A 48 3.81 -1.49 -3.38
N THR A 49 4.19 -0.42 -4.07
CA THR A 49 5.27 -0.46 -5.07
C THR A 49 6.08 0.82 -5.05
N THR A 50 7.28 0.79 -5.63
CA THR A 50 8.14 1.97 -5.74
C THR A 50 7.76 2.87 -6.90
N ASP A 51 8.08 4.15 -6.76
CA ASP A 51 8.03 5.10 -7.85
C ASP A 51 9.01 4.74 -8.97
N ASP A 52 10.13 4.09 -8.66
CA ASP A 52 11.05 3.53 -9.66
C ASP A 52 10.37 2.49 -10.56
N VAL A 53 9.72 1.47 -9.99
CA VAL A 53 9.00 0.44 -10.77
C VAL A 53 7.94 1.06 -11.67
N MET A 54 7.18 2.03 -11.13
CA MET A 54 6.16 2.72 -11.90
C MET A 54 6.75 3.62 -12.99
N PHE A 55 7.85 4.30 -12.71
CA PHE A 55 8.56 5.09 -13.72
C PHE A 55 9.10 4.20 -14.83
N ASP A 56 9.78 3.11 -14.49
CA ASP A 56 10.38 2.21 -15.47
C ASP A 56 9.32 1.60 -16.40
N SER A 57 8.14 1.27 -15.85
CA SER A 57 7.02 0.72 -16.61
C SER A 57 6.28 1.73 -17.49
N THR A 58 6.20 3.00 -17.07
CA THR A 58 5.32 4.01 -17.72
C THR A 58 6.06 5.15 -18.40
N GLN A 59 7.34 5.35 -18.04
CA GLN A 59 8.17 6.50 -18.39
C GLN A 59 7.55 7.86 -18.02
N HIS A 60 6.55 7.87 -17.12
CA HIS A 60 5.82 9.08 -16.79
C HIS A 60 6.52 9.89 -15.69
N GLN A 61 6.89 11.13 -16.02
CA GLN A 61 7.69 11.99 -15.15
C GLN A 61 7.03 12.32 -13.80
N SER A 62 5.70 12.16 -13.68
CA SER A 62 5.05 12.33 -12.38
C SER A 62 5.56 11.34 -11.34
N TYR A 63 6.14 10.19 -11.69
CA TYR A 63 6.74 9.29 -10.68
C TYR A 63 8.06 9.84 -10.11
N ARG A 64 8.72 10.79 -10.79
CA ARG A 64 9.93 11.46 -10.31
C ARG A 64 9.67 12.71 -9.48
N THR A 65 8.40 13.10 -9.32
CA THR A 65 8.04 14.28 -8.53
C THR A 65 7.68 13.92 -7.09
N GLU A 66 8.26 14.65 -6.15
CA GLU A 66 7.92 14.55 -4.73
C GLU A 66 6.41 14.78 -4.53
N LYS A 67 5.82 13.92 -3.71
CA LYS A 67 4.38 13.92 -3.43
C LYS A 67 4.10 14.82 -2.24
N LYS A 68 3.07 15.67 -2.35
CA LYS A 68 2.68 16.64 -1.32
C LYS A 68 1.22 16.46 -0.92
N GLY A 69 0.92 16.70 0.35
CA GLY A 69 -0.42 16.56 0.92
C GLY A 69 -0.92 15.11 0.98
N GLN A 70 -2.15 14.94 1.46
CA GLN A 70 -2.84 13.64 1.45
C GLN A 70 -3.30 13.32 0.02
N ARG A 71 -2.98 12.11 -0.46
CA ARG A 71 -3.32 11.66 -1.82
C ARG A 71 -4.49 10.68 -1.87
N LEU A 72 -4.60 9.87 -0.83
CA LEU A 72 -5.59 8.82 -0.67
C LEU A 72 -5.75 8.56 0.82
N GLU A 73 -6.94 8.10 1.20
CA GLU A 73 -7.21 7.53 2.51
C GLU A 73 -7.68 6.09 2.34
N LEU A 74 -7.16 5.19 3.17
CA LEU A 74 -7.68 3.84 3.33
C LEU A 74 -8.17 3.71 4.76
N ALA A 75 -9.43 3.30 4.92
CA ALA A 75 -10.02 3.04 6.22
C ALA A 75 -10.06 1.52 6.44
N PHE A 76 -9.48 1.07 7.54
CA PHE A 76 -9.49 -0.34 7.94
C PHE A 76 -10.54 -0.50 9.05
N PRO A 77 -11.69 -1.12 8.76
CA PRO A 77 -12.75 -1.24 9.74
C PRO A 77 -12.31 -2.15 10.89
N LEU A 78 -12.61 -1.73 12.11
CA LEU A 78 -12.45 -2.53 13.32
C LEU A 78 -13.83 -3.00 13.80
N SER A 79 -13.85 -4.14 14.48
CA SER A 79 -15.10 -4.68 15.05
C SER A 79 -15.57 -3.92 16.30
N ASP A 80 -14.69 -3.15 16.94
CA ASP A 80 -14.93 -2.45 18.21
C ASP A 80 -14.18 -1.11 18.23
N PRO A 81 -14.83 0.02 18.58
CA PRO A 81 -14.16 1.31 18.76
C PRO A 81 -12.98 1.29 19.73
N GLU A 82 -13.02 0.46 20.79
CA GLU A 82 -11.93 0.36 21.76
C GLU A 82 -10.64 -0.22 21.14
N ALA A 83 -10.75 -0.95 20.03
CA ALA A 83 -9.59 -1.51 19.32
C ALA A 83 -8.71 -0.44 18.67
N VAL A 84 -9.19 0.80 18.51
CA VAL A 84 -8.40 1.90 17.92
C VAL A 84 -7.15 2.21 18.75
N GLY A 85 -7.19 2.03 20.08
CA GLY A 85 -6.10 2.37 20.99
C GLY A 85 -5.04 1.29 21.22
N VAL A 86 -5.19 0.11 20.58
CA VAL A 86 -4.36 -1.09 20.84
C VAL A 86 -3.38 -1.39 19.69
N ALA A 87 -3.50 -0.68 18.56
CA ALA A 87 -2.65 -0.83 17.38
C ALA A 87 -1.30 -0.10 17.49
#